data_AF-A0A4U5LVH8-F1
#
_entry.id   AF-A0A4U5LVH8-F1
#
_cell.length_a   1.000
_cell.length_b   1.000
_cell.length_c   1.000
_cell.angle_alpha   90.00
_cell.angle_beta   90.00
_cell.angle_gamma   90.00
#
_symmetry.space_group_name_H-M   'P 1'
#
loop_
_entity.id
_entity.type
_entity.pdbx_description
1 polymer ?
#
loop_
_entity_poly.entity_id
_entity_poly.type
_entity_poly.pdbx_seq_one_letter_code
_entity_poly.pdbx_strand_id
1 'polypeptide(L)'
;MDVDKADALTEWFNIFGDLVGLPHVNQLGEFVGGQHLPTILKFMKEKSLPKKPAEKILNRREFFESLLSHLTELQKVSPNQYHSELKSTAASYGQSDEIAKFLSITLYEIRMDPQLQAAAFDVIVPKLSAKNSNELEIIMDYLDDNSQWPSVGNWSEIIKKSMSENVPARETPRIYATPSTPKRLPFRDLNKTVPGRPYACYSTSGEISVLNDSPKLRENRQRRHIQDQDNQIRKLKSELNEMTHEYDQMRISKPN
;
A
#
# COMPACT_ATOMS: atom_id res chain seq x y z
N MET A 1 19.94 1.42 0.56
CA MET A 1 18.57 1.52 1.07
C MET A 1 18.53 2.35 2.35
N ASP A 2 17.47 3.12 2.56
CA ASP A 2 17.15 3.75 3.83
C ASP A 2 16.65 2.71 4.85
N VAL A 3 17.09 2.83 6.11
CA VAL A 3 16.80 1.84 7.16
C VAL A 3 15.34 1.91 7.59
N ASP A 4 14.77 3.12 7.71
CA ASP A 4 13.41 3.30 8.19
C ASP A 4 12.39 2.73 7.20
N LYS A 5 12.67 2.87 5.90
CA LYS A 5 11.87 2.25 4.84
C LYS A 5 11.99 0.73 4.82
N ALA A 6 13.19 0.20 5.11
CA ALA A 6 13.41 -1.24 5.19
C ALA A 6 12.63 -1.83 6.38
N ASP A 7 12.65 -1.16 7.52
CA ASP A 7 11.92 -1.52 8.71
C ASP A 7 10.41 -1.47 8.47
N ALA A 8 9.91 -0.43 7.80
CA ALA A 8 8.49 -0.30 7.49
C ALA A 8 7.97 -1.42 6.58
N LEU A 9 8.72 -1.74 5.52
CA LEU A 9 8.40 -2.88 4.66
C LEU A 9 8.47 -4.20 5.44
N THR A 10 9.50 -4.39 6.25
CA THR A 10 9.66 -5.62 7.04
C THR A 10 8.52 -5.79 8.05
N GLU A 11 8.13 -4.73 8.77
CA GLU A 11 7.03 -4.75 9.73
C GLU A 11 5.71 -5.11 9.06
N TRP A 12 5.39 -4.49 7.91
CA TRP A 12 4.15 -4.81 7.20
C TRP A 12 4.07 -6.30 6.83
N PHE A 13 5.15 -6.86 6.27
CA PHE A 13 5.18 -8.26 5.85
C PHE A 13 5.17 -9.23 7.04
N ASN A 14 5.73 -8.85 8.19
CA ASN A 14 5.63 -9.63 9.43
C ASN A 14 4.20 -9.64 9.98
N ILE A 15 3.52 -8.49 10.02
CA ILE A 15 2.12 -8.42 10.47
C ILE A 15 1.21 -9.19 9.51
N PHE A 16 1.45 -9.12 8.19
CA PHE A 16 0.78 -10.01 7.24
C PHE A 16 1.06 -11.47 7.59
N GLY A 17 2.33 -11.80 7.88
CA GLY A 17 2.76 -13.12 8.29
C GLY A 17 1.99 -13.67 9.48
N ASP A 18 1.74 -12.84 10.50
CA ASP A 18 0.94 -13.21 11.67
C ASP A 18 -0.50 -13.63 11.30
N LEU A 19 -1.09 -13.01 10.28
CA LEU A 19 -2.44 -13.36 9.81
C LEU A 19 -2.50 -14.74 9.14
N VAL A 20 -1.38 -15.22 8.61
CA VAL A 20 -1.30 -16.47 7.83
C VAL A 20 -0.40 -17.53 8.46
N GLY A 21 0.10 -17.29 9.68
CA GLY A 21 0.94 -18.23 10.44
C GLY A 21 2.38 -18.36 9.92
N LEU A 22 2.97 -17.26 9.45
CA LEU A 22 4.37 -17.21 9.05
C LEU A 22 5.27 -16.70 10.19
N PRO A 23 6.52 -17.18 10.29
CA PRO A 23 7.47 -16.68 11.28
C PRO A 23 7.93 -15.27 10.92
N HIS A 24 8.24 -14.46 11.93
CA HIS A 24 8.81 -13.12 11.71
C HIS A 24 10.20 -13.20 11.10
N VAL A 25 10.53 -12.21 10.27
CA VAL A 25 11.87 -11.98 9.74
C VAL A 25 12.43 -10.67 10.28
N ASN A 26 13.75 -10.58 10.40
CA ASN A 26 14.40 -9.38 10.93
C ASN A 26 14.90 -8.44 9.83
N GLN A 27 15.11 -8.98 8.62
CA GLN A 27 15.76 -8.25 7.52
C GLN A 27 15.15 -8.62 6.18
N LEU A 28 15.19 -7.68 5.23
CA LEU A 28 14.64 -7.88 3.88
C LEU A 28 15.21 -9.10 3.15
N GLY A 29 16.49 -9.40 3.33
CA GLY A 29 17.16 -10.53 2.70
C GLY A 29 16.52 -11.89 3.02
N GLU A 30 15.88 -12.00 4.18
CA GLU A 30 15.23 -13.24 4.63
C GLU A 30 13.97 -13.57 3.82
N PHE A 31 13.36 -12.58 3.14
CA PHE A 31 12.22 -12.80 2.26
C PHE A 31 12.57 -13.61 1.00
N VAL A 32 13.82 -13.54 0.52
CA VAL A 32 14.27 -14.14 -0.75
C VAL A 32 14.19 -15.67 -0.75
N GLY A 33 14.37 -16.31 0.42
CA GLY A 33 14.25 -17.76 0.60
C GLY A 33 13.07 -18.18 1.47
N GLY A 34 12.26 -17.21 1.90
CA GLY A 34 11.17 -17.43 2.84
C GLY A 34 9.88 -17.93 2.20
N GLN A 35 8.85 -18.09 3.03
CA GLN A 35 7.49 -18.42 2.59
C GLN A 35 6.62 -17.18 2.40
N HIS A 36 7.09 -16.00 2.83
CA HIS A 36 6.33 -14.74 2.73
C HIS A 36 5.95 -14.39 1.30
N LEU A 37 6.93 -14.26 0.40
CA LEU A 37 6.66 -13.85 -0.98
C LEU A 37 5.78 -14.85 -1.74
N PRO A 38 5.99 -16.18 -1.65
CA PRO A 38 5.07 -17.15 -2.25
C PRO A 38 3.66 -17.09 -1.65
N THR A 39 3.54 -16.87 -0.34
CA THR A 39 2.24 -16.80 0.33
C THR A 39 1.49 -15.53 -0.06
N ILE A 40 2.19 -14.42 -0.22
CA ILE A 40 1.62 -13.17 -0.71
C ILE A 40 1.23 -13.29 -2.19
N LEU A 41 2.06 -13.92 -3.01
CA LEU A 41 1.70 -14.18 -4.41
C LEU A 41 0.43 -15.05 -4.51
N LYS A 42 0.31 -16.05 -3.64
CA LYS A 42 -0.91 -16.86 -3.52
C LYS A 42 -2.11 -16.02 -3.10
N PHE A 43 -1.96 -15.17 -2.07
CA PHE A 43 -2.97 -14.22 -1.64
C PHE A 43 -3.43 -13.29 -2.77
N MET A 44 -2.50 -12.73 -3.54
CA MET A 44 -2.80 -11.84 -4.67
C MET A 44 -3.58 -12.53 -5.78
N LYS A 45 -3.26 -13.81 -6.06
CA LYS A 45 -3.95 -14.62 -7.08
C LYS A 45 -5.33 -15.08 -6.62
N GLU A 46 -5.46 -15.52 -5.36
CA GLU A 46 -6.68 -16.08 -4.79
C GLU A 46 -7.64 -15.01 -4.21
N LYS A 47 -7.18 -13.76 -4.12
CA LYS A 47 -7.92 -12.61 -3.56
C LYS A 47 -8.47 -12.85 -2.14
N SER A 48 -7.84 -13.76 -1.40
CA SER A 48 -8.28 -14.19 -0.07
C SER A 48 -7.10 -14.69 0.76
N LEU A 49 -7.14 -14.44 2.07
CA LEU A 49 -6.04 -14.82 2.97
C LEU A 49 -5.82 -16.35 2.95
N PRO A 50 -4.61 -16.82 2.63
CA PRO A 50 -4.31 -18.24 2.58
C PRO A 50 -4.50 -18.91 3.94
N LYS A 51 -5.25 -20.02 3.99
CA LYS A 51 -5.41 -20.84 5.21
C LYS A 51 -4.11 -21.50 5.67
N LYS A 52 -3.18 -21.69 4.74
CA LYS A 52 -1.86 -22.27 4.97
C LYS A 52 -0.82 -21.47 4.18
N PRO A 53 0.36 -21.21 4.77
CA PRO A 53 1.50 -20.69 4.05
C PRO A 53 1.79 -21.48 2.79
N ALA A 54 2.24 -20.79 1.75
CA ALA A 54 2.77 -21.44 0.57
C ALA A 54 4.11 -22.13 0.86
N GLU A 55 4.53 -23.00 -0.04
CA GLU A 55 5.82 -23.67 0.06
C GLU A 55 6.98 -22.67 -0.04
N LYS A 56 8.12 -23.06 0.55
CA LYS A 56 9.34 -22.26 0.47
C LYS A 56 9.83 -22.16 -0.97
N ILE A 57 10.51 -21.06 -1.26
CA ILE A 57 11.17 -20.86 -2.55
C ILE A 57 12.32 -21.85 -2.69
N LEU A 58 12.16 -22.83 -3.60
CA LEU A 58 13.21 -23.78 -3.95
C LEU A 58 14.18 -23.18 -4.97
N ASN A 59 13.64 -22.49 -5.98
CA ASN A 59 14.42 -21.79 -7.00
C ASN A 59 14.12 -20.28 -6.95
N ARG A 60 15.05 -19.53 -6.36
CA ARG A 60 14.92 -18.08 -6.15
C ARG A 60 14.82 -17.32 -7.46
N ARG A 61 15.61 -17.72 -8.45
CA ARG A 61 15.65 -17.03 -9.73
C ARG A 61 14.32 -17.18 -10.47
N GLU A 62 13.86 -18.42 -10.63
CA GLU A 62 12.57 -18.72 -11.27
C GLU A 62 11.41 -18.04 -10.52
N PHE A 63 11.48 -18.01 -9.18
CA PHE A 63 10.47 -17.34 -8.38
C PHE A 63 10.40 -15.83 -8.66
N PHE A 64 11.53 -15.11 -8.62
CA PHE A 64 11.53 -13.67 -8.89
C PHE A 64 11.21 -13.32 -10.34
N GLU A 65 11.58 -14.19 -11.30
CA GLU A 65 11.15 -14.06 -12.70
C GLU A 65 9.63 -14.25 -12.82
N SER A 66 9.05 -15.25 -12.15
CA SER A 66 7.61 -15.48 -12.12
C SER A 66 6.84 -14.37 -11.41
N LEU A 67 7.37 -13.87 -10.28
CA LEU A 67 6.81 -12.73 -9.55
C LEU A 67 6.80 -11.48 -10.43
N LEU A 68 7.91 -11.18 -11.11
CA LEU A 68 7.99 -10.06 -12.05
C LEU A 68 6.97 -10.21 -13.19
N SER A 69 6.86 -11.41 -13.77
CA SER A 69 5.86 -11.69 -14.81
C SER A 69 4.44 -11.42 -14.31
N HIS A 70 4.12 -11.90 -13.11
CA HIS A 70 2.79 -11.71 -12.53
C HIS A 70 2.49 -10.23 -12.23
N LEU A 71 3.44 -9.51 -11.65
CA LEU A 71 3.30 -8.07 -11.38
C LEU A 71 3.12 -7.28 -12.70
N THR A 72 3.88 -7.64 -13.74
CA THR A 72 3.72 -7.06 -15.09
C THR A 72 2.34 -7.38 -15.71
N GLU A 73 1.82 -8.58 -15.50
CA GLU A 73 0.47 -8.96 -15.96
C GLU A 73 -0.64 -8.20 -15.23
N LEU A 74 -0.43 -7.80 -13.98
CA LEU A 74 -1.39 -6.94 -13.26
C LEU A 74 -1.39 -5.52 -13.81
N GLN A 75 -0.26 -5.08 -14.39
CA GLN A 75 -0.10 -3.79 -15.05
C GLN A 75 -0.78 -3.71 -16.44
N LYS A 76 -2.06 -4.10 -16.57
CA LYS A 76 -2.74 -4.11 -17.89
C LYS A 76 -3.07 -2.72 -18.43
N VAL A 77 -3.16 -1.70 -17.57
CA VAL A 77 -3.65 -0.36 -17.94
C VAL A 77 -2.92 0.79 -17.19
N SER A 78 -1.94 0.48 -16.33
CA SER A 78 -1.26 1.52 -15.52
C SER A 78 -0.22 2.31 -16.34
N PRO A 79 -0.21 3.65 -16.27
CA PRO A 79 0.74 4.50 -17.00
C PRO A 79 2.20 4.41 -16.51
N ASN A 80 2.46 3.78 -15.37
CA ASN A 80 3.78 3.85 -14.74
C ASN A 80 4.62 2.61 -15.02
N GLN A 81 5.76 2.77 -15.69
CA GLN A 81 6.65 1.67 -16.11
C GLN A 81 7.52 1.09 -14.97
N TYR A 82 7.05 1.09 -13.71
CA TYR A 82 7.89 0.70 -12.56
C TYR A 82 8.40 -0.75 -12.63
N HIS A 83 7.66 -1.67 -13.26
CA HIS A 83 8.11 -3.06 -13.47
C HIS A 83 9.35 -3.15 -14.38
N SER A 84 9.55 -2.20 -15.29
CA SER A 84 10.70 -2.21 -16.20
C SER A 84 12.04 -1.99 -15.49
N GLU A 85 12.01 -1.41 -14.29
CA GLU A 85 13.19 -1.14 -13.46
C GLU A 85 13.50 -2.26 -12.44
N LEU A 86 12.65 -3.29 -12.37
CA LEU A 86 12.84 -4.42 -11.47
C LEU A 86 13.87 -5.41 -12.04
N LYS A 87 14.90 -5.72 -11.24
CA LYS A 87 15.93 -6.69 -11.62
C LYS A 87 15.76 -7.99 -10.86
N SER A 88 14.97 -8.92 -11.41
CA SER A 88 14.70 -10.25 -10.82
C SER A 88 15.98 -11.00 -10.41
N THR A 89 17.01 -10.95 -11.25
CA THR A 89 18.31 -11.56 -10.97
C THR A 89 18.97 -10.97 -9.73
N ALA A 90 19.02 -9.65 -9.62
CA ALA A 90 19.64 -8.97 -8.48
C ALA A 90 18.88 -9.20 -7.17
N ALA A 91 17.55 -9.20 -7.22
CA ALA A 91 16.71 -9.57 -6.07
C ALA A 91 16.95 -11.02 -5.62
N SER A 92 17.09 -11.96 -6.58
CA SER A 92 17.36 -13.38 -6.27
C SER A 92 18.69 -13.61 -5.54
N TYR A 93 19.67 -12.72 -5.73
CA TYR A 93 20.96 -12.74 -5.04
C TYR A 93 20.96 -12.00 -3.69
N GLY A 94 19.81 -11.48 -3.26
CA GLY A 94 19.68 -10.87 -1.95
C GLY A 94 19.97 -9.36 -1.89
N GLN A 95 20.01 -8.66 -3.03
CA GLN A 95 20.26 -7.21 -3.02
C GLN A 95 19.08 -6.47 -2.36
N SER A 96 19.33 -5.86 -1.21
CA SER A 96 18.29 -5.20 -0.38
C SER A 96 17.51 -4.14 -1.13
N ASP A 97 18.19 -3.30 -1.94
CA ASP A 97 17.54 -2.27 -2.76
C ASP A 97 16.52 -2.90 -3.72
N GLU A 98 16.89 -3.99 -4.41
CA GLU A 98 15.99 -4.65 -5.37
C GLU A 98 14.87 -5.41 -4.68
N ILE A 99 15.15 -6.08 -3.56
CA ILE A 99 14.09 -6.70 -2.74
C ILE A 99 13.07 -5.65 -2.32
N ALA A 100 13.53 -4.50 -1.82
CA ALA A 100 12.65 -3.42 -1.41
C ALA A 100 11.75 -2.92 -2.54
N LYS A 101 12.28 -2.77 -3.76
CA LYS A 101 11.46 -2.43 -4.94
C LYS A 101 10.36 -3.46 -5.17
N PHE A 102 10.71 -4.75 -5.16
CA PHE A 102 9.75 -5.83 -5.32
C PHE A 102 8.67 -5.79 -4.22
N LEU A 103 9.07 -5.59 -2.95
CA LEU A 103 8.12 -5.48 -1.84
C LEU A 103 7.21 -4.26 -2.00
N SER A 104 7.76 -3.09 -2.27
CA SER A 104 7.00 -1.84 -2.45
C SER A 104 5.96 -1.96 -3.57
N ILE A 105 6.35 -2.52 -4.73
CA ILE A 105 5.41 -2.76 -5.83
C ILE A 105 4.37 -3.79 -5.43
N THR A 106 4.75 -4.90 -4.78
CA THR A 106 3.81 -5.92 -4.31
C THR A 106 2.74 -5.31 -3.39
N LEU A 107 3.16 -4.46 -2.44
CA LEU A 107 2.25 -3.73 -1.57
C LEU A 107 1.35 -2.77 -2.33
N TYR A 108 1.91 -2.05 -3.30
CA TYR A 108 1.15 -1.14 -4.13
C TYR A 108 0.07 -1.87 -4.93
N GLU A 109 0.40 -3.00 -5.57
CA GLU A 109 -0.57 -3.82 -6.30
C GLU A 109 -1.67 -4.41 -5.39
N ILE A 110 -1.31 -4.81 -4.16
CA ILE A 110 -2.30 -5.22 -3.14
C ILE A 110 -3.22 -4.05 -2.77
N ARG A 111 -2.68 -2.84 -2.62
CA ARG A 111 -3.45 -1.63 -2.31
C ARG A 111 -4.37 -1.21 -3.46
N MET A 112 -3.96 -1.45 -4.71
CA MET A 112 -4.72 -1.07 -5.90
C MET A 112 -5.92 -1.99 -6.19
N ASP A 113 -5.93 -3.20 -5.63
CA ASP A 113 -7.08 -4.10 -5.72
C ASP A 113 -8.00 -3.93 -4.49
N PRO A 114 -9.28 -3.55 -4.67
CA PRO A 114 -10.18 -3.28 -3.55
C PRO A 114 -10.39 -4.48 -2.61
N GLN A 115 -10.38 -5.71 -3.12
CA GLN A 115 -10.58 -6.91 -2.31
C GLN A 115 -9.33 -7.20 -1.49
N LEU A 116 -8.16 -7.10 -2.11
CA LEU A 116 -6.88 -7.29 -1.42
C LEU A 116 -6.62 -6.18 -0.40
N GLN A 117 -6.97 -4.93 -0.72
CA GLN A 117 -6.81 -3.80 0.18
C GLN A 117 -7.66 -3.99 1.44
N ALA A 118 -8.95 -4.34 1.29
CA ALA A 118 -9.84 -4.58 2.41
C ALA A 118 -9.37 -5.77 3.27
N ALA A 119 -8.83 -6.81 2.64
CA ALA A 119 -8.36 -8.02 3.34
C ALA A 119 -7.02 -7.85 4.07
N ALA A 120 -6.13 -6.98 3.58
CA ALA A 120 -4.78 -6.81 4.10
C ALA A 120 -4.48 -5.38 4.56
N PHE A 121 -4.51 -4.38 3.68
CA PHE A 121 -4.09 -3.02 4.00
C PHE A 121 -4.91 -2.39 5.12
N ASP A 122 -6.24 -2.46 5.03
CA ASP A 122 -7.14 -1.84 6.01
C ASP A 122 -7.03 -2.52 7.40
N VAL A 123 -6.50 -3.75 7.45
CA VAL A 123 -6.28 -4.52 8.68
C VAL A 123 -4.87 -4.33 9.24
N ILE A 124 -3.86 -4.19 8.38
CA ILE A 124 -2.44 -4.17 8.74
C ILE A 124 -1.97 -2.75 9.06
N VAL A 125 -2.32 -1.75 8.24
CA VAL A 125 -1.84 -0.37 8.42
C VAL A 125 -2.15 0.18 9.83
N PRO A 126 -3.33 -0.04 10.42
CA PRO A 126 -3.61 0.40 11.79
C PRO A 126 -2.76 -0.27 12.89
N LYS A 127 -2.10 -1.39 12.58
CA LYS A 127 -1.25 -2.15 13.51
C LYS A 127 0.23 -1.76 13.42
N LEU A 128 0.62 -1.03 12.38
CA LEU A 128 1.99 -0.55 12.22
C LEU A 128 2.33 0.49 13.29
N SER A 129 3.61 0.58 13.66
CA SER A 129 4.12 1.72 14.39
C SER A 129 3.86 3.03 13.63
N ALA A 130 3.61 4.14 14.34
CA ALA A 130 3.32 5.43 13.69
C ALA A 130 4.45 5.89 12.74
N LYS A 131 5.70 5.58 13.09
CA LYS A 131 6.88 5.82 12.26
C LYS A 131 6.78 5.04 10.94
N ASN A 132 6.59 3.72 11.02
CA ASN A 132 6.60 2.86 9.85
C ASN A 132 5.35 3.01 8.99
N SER A 133 4.20 3.34 9.61
CA SER A 133 3.01 3.75 8.87
C SER A 133 3.28 5.00 8.01
N ASN A 134 4.00 5.99 8.55
CA ASN A 134 4.36 7.20 7.82
C ASN A 134 5.36 6.90 6.70
N GLU A 135 6.37 6.07 6.94
CA GLU A 135 7.32 5.65 5.89
C GLU A 135 6.65 4.88 4.76
N LEU A 136 5.69 4.00 5.10
CA LEU A 136 4.90 3.28 4.11
C LEU A 136 4.00 4.24 3.31
N GLU A 137 3.34 5.20 3.97
CA GLU A 137 2.55 6.24 3.29
C GLU A 137 3.40 7.01 2.29
N ILE A 138 4.63 7.39 2.65
CA ILE A 138 5.56 8.06 1.73
C ILE A 138 5.85 7.18 0.50
N ILE A 139 6.19 5.90 0.69
CA ILE A 139 6.45 4.98 -0.42
C ILE A 139 5.25 4.91 -1.37
N MET A 140 4.04 4.82 -0.80
CA MET A 140 2.81 4.75 -1.57
C MET A 140 2.49 6.06 -2.30
N ASP A 141 2.67 7.22 -1.65
CA ASP A 141 2.47 8.54 -2.24
C ASP A 141 3.41 8.76 -3.45
N TYR A 142 4.67 8.31 -3.36
CA TYR A 142 5.61 8.37 -4.50
C TYR A 142 5.18 7.45 -5.66
N LEU A 143 4.62 6.27 -5.37
CA LEU A 143 4.14 5.35 -6.40
C LEU A 143 2.85 5.85 -7.07
N ASP A 144 2.02 6.60 -6.33
CA ASP A 144 0.80 7.25 -6.84
C ASP A 144 1.11 8.48 -7.75
N ASP A 145 2.23 9.17 -7.54
CA ASP A 145 2.59 10.39 -8.29
C ASP A 145 3.31 10.08 -9.62
N ASN A 146 2.52 9.75 -10.65
CA ASN A 146 2.98 9.48 -12.01
C ASN A 146 3.88 10.58 -12.62
N SER A 147 3.77 11.83 -12.15
CA SER A 147 4.55 12.95 -12.68
C SER A 147 6.04 12.89 -12.32
N GLN A 148 6.37 12.15 -11.27
CA GLN A 148 7.75 11.97 -10.81
C GLN A 148 8.46 10.83 -11.54
N TRP A 149 7.76 9.97 -12.28
CA TRP A 149 8.30 8.78 -12.95
C TRP A 149 8.97 8.92 -14.34
N PRO A 150 9.05 10.08 -15.02
CA PRO A 150 9.60 10.13 -16.39
C PRO A 150 11.14 10.04 -16.48
N SER A 151 11.87 9.85 -15.38
CA SER A 151 13.34 9.80 -15.36
C SER A 151 13.91 8.52 -14.74
N VAL A 152 14.90 7.93 -15.41
CA VAL A 152 15.72 6.85 -14.84
C VAL A 152 16.40 7.36 -13.56
N GLY A 153 16.14 6.72 -12.41
CA GLY A 153 16.80 7.04 -11.13
C GLY A 153 15.89 7.32 -9.94
N ASN A 154 14.57 7.41 -10.15
CA ASN A 154 13.59 7.82 -9.12
C ASN A 154 13.45 6.85 -7.94
N TRP A 155 13.77 5.57 -8.14
CA TRP A 155 13.83 4.62 -7.03
C TRP A 155 14.78 5.06 -5.92
N SER A 156 15.84 5.79 -6.23
CA SER A 156 16.73 6.32 -5.19
C SER A 156 16.00 7.29 -4.26
N GLU A 157 15.04 8.08 -4.78
CA GLU A 157 14.22 8.97 -3.95
C GLU A 157 13.21 8.18 -3.11
N ILE A 158 12.68 7.09 -3.65
CA ILE A 158 11.66 6.26 -2.99
C ILE A 158 12.25 5.40 -1.88
N ILE A 159 13.40 4.74 -2.12
CA ILE A 159 13.97 3.73 -1.21
C ILE A 159 15.30 4.16 -0.55
N LYS A 160 15.89 5.31 -0.89
CA LYS A 160 17.16 5.78 -0.29
C LYS A 160 17.09 7.15 0.38
N LYS A 161 16.13 8.01 0.03
CA LYS A 161 15.99 9.33 0.65
C LYS A 161 15.25 9.19 1.98
N SER A 162 15.96 9.42 3.08
CA SER A 162 15.35 9.59 4.40
C SER A 162 14.75 10.99 4.50
N MET A 163 13.74 11.18 5.35
CA MET A 163 13.17 12.49 5.67
C MET A 163 14.17 13.44 6.38
N SER A 164 15.40 13.01 6.72
CA SER A 164 16.29 13.76 7.60
C SER A 164 16.96 14.99 6.96
N GLU A 165 16.76 15.26 5.67
CA GLU A 165 17.26 16.48 5.03
C GLU A 165 16.12 17.15 4.22
N ASN A 166 15.59 18.26 4.77
CA ASN A 166 14.70 19.24 4.13
C ASN A 166 13.18 19.13 4.34
N VAL A 167 12.68 18.61 5.46
CA VAL A 167 11.37 19.04 5.95
C VAL A 167 11.58 20.14 7.00
N PRO A 168 11.25 21.43 6.72
CA PRO A 168 11.12 22.39 7.80
C PRO A 168 10.07 21.81 8.74
N ALA A 169 10.47 21.58 10.00
CA ALA A 169 9.61 21.06 11.04
C ALA A 169 8.23 21.68 10.88
N ARG A 170 7.21 20.86 10.56
CA ARG A 170 5.83 21.31 10.59
C ARG A 170 5.61 21.83 11.99
N GLU A 171 5.56 23.16 12.12
CA GLU A 171 5.16 23.84 13.34
C GLU A 171 3.79 23.28 13.70
N THR A 172 3.76 22.47 14.75
CA THR A 172 2.56 22.32 15.56
C THR A 172 2.06 23.73 15.86
N PRO A 173 0.75 24.03 15.71
CA PRO A 173 0.25 25.34 16.05
C PRO A 173 0.57 25.59 17.53
N ARG A 174 1.54 26.47 17.79
CA ARG A 174 1.81 27.01 19.12
C ARG A 174 0.57 27.81 19.52
N ILE A 175 -0.34 27.17 20.24
CA ILE A 175 -1.31 27.90 21.04
C ILE A 175 -0.53 28.49 22.21
N TYR A 176 -0.47 29.82 22.23
CA TYR A 176 0.25 30.69 23.15
C TYR A 176 0.26 30.19 24.60
N ALA A 177 1.46 30.14 25.18
CA ALA A 177 1.64 30.09 26.62
C ALA A 177 1.42 31.49 27.22
N THR A 178 0.71 31.55 28.35
CA THR A 178 0.98 32.53 29.41
C THR A 178 0.81 31.87 30.79
N PRO A 179 1.50 32.37 31.83
CA PRO A 179 2.09 31.54 32.88
C PRO A 179 1.47 31.73 34.27
N SER A 180 1.50 30.68 35.11
CA SER A 180 1.79 30.76 36.56
C SER A 180 1.80 29.36 37.20
N THR A 181 2.94 28.97 37.77
CA THR A 181 3.15 27.84 38.69
C THR A 181 2.72 28.18 40.13
N PRO A 182 2.82 27.29 41.15
CA PRO A 182 2.77 25.82 41.21
C PRO A 182 1.83 25.30 42.34
N LYS A 183 1.50 23.99 42.39
CA LYS A 183 1.41 23.23 43.66
C LYS A 183 1.31 21.71 43.43
N ARG A 184 2.00 20.97 44.31
CA ARG A 184 2.24 19.52 44.32
C ARG A 184 1.11 18.73 45.01
N LEU A 185 0.79 17.57 44.42
CA LEU A 185 0.32 16.28 44.99
C LEU A 185 -1.11 16.20 45.60
N PRO A 186 -1.74 15.00 45.79
CA PRO A 186 -1.35 13.62 45.44
C PRO A 186 -2.42 12.81 44.66
N PHE A 187 -2.07 11.58 44.26
CA PHE A 187 -2.97 10.54 43.79
C PHE A 187 -4.05 10.16 44.84
N ARG A 188 -5.34 10.23 44.48
CA ARG A 188 -6.27 9.07 44.44
C ARG A 188 -7.72 9.51 44.13
N ASP A 189 -8.33 8.67 43.29
CA ASP A 189 -9.76 8.35 43.17
C ASP A 189 -10.76 9.51 43.10
N LEU A 190 -11.38 9.68 41.93
CA LEU A 190 -12.85 9.69 41.83
C LEU A 190 -13.30 9.74 40.36
N ASN A 191 -13.94 8.66 39.92
CA ASN A 191 -14.89 8.66 38.82
C ASN A 191 -15.95 9.74 39.07
N LYS A 192 -15.82 10.91 38.45
CA LYS A 192 -16.92 11.83 38.15
C LYS A 192 -16.65 12.52 36.82
N THR A 193 -17.44 12.11 35.82
CA THR A 193 -17.87 12.87 34.64
C THR A 193 -17.27 14.27 34.48
N VAL A 194 -16.24 14.40 33.65
CA VAL A 194 -15.80 15.69 33.09
C VAL A 194 -16.62 15.96 31.83
N PRO A 195 -17.34 17.09 31.71
CA PRO A 195 -18.00 17.46 30.46
C PRO A 195 -16.91 17.79 29.42
N GLY A 196 -16.91 17.08 28.29
CA GLY A 196 -16.02 17.38 27.16
C GLY A 196 -15.03 16.29 26.73
N ARG A 197 -15.07 15.08 27.30
CA ARG A 197 -14.45 13.90 26.66
C ARG A 197 -15.50 13.14 25.84
N PRO A 198 -15.28 12.86 24.55
CA PRO A 198 -16.12 11.91 23.83
C PRO A 198 -15.95 10.53 24.46
N TYR A 199 -17.05 9.99 24.97
CA TYR A 199 -17.18 8.60 25.35
C TYR A 199 -17.06 7.73 24.10
N ALA A 200 -16.42 6.57 24.22
CA ALA A 200 -16.58 5.49 23.25
C ALA A 200 -18.04 5.02 23.30
N CYS A 201 -18.87 5.55 22.41
CA CYS A 201 -20.19 5.01 22.14
C CYS A 201 -20.01 3.77 21.27
N TYR A 202 -20.20 2.60 21.86
CA TYR A 202 -20.52 1.41 21.07
C TYR A 202 -21.90 1.64 20.45
N SER A 203 -21.93 1.95 19.15
CA SER A 203 -23.16 1.98 18.38
C SER A 203 -23.53 0.56 17.95
N THR A 204 -24.72 0.13 18.35
CA THR A 204 -25.42 -1.08 17.87
C THR A 204 -26.25 -0.81 16.62
N SER A 205 -25.85 0.15 15.78
CA SER A 205 -26.31 0.26 14.39
C SER A 205 -25.11 0.06 13.46
N GLY A 206 -25.30 -0.70 12.37
CA GLY A 206 -24.26 -1.07 11.41
C GLY A 206 -23.71 0.09 10.57
N GLU A 207 -23.25 1.16 11.21
CA GLU A 207 -22.52 2.26 10.60
C GLU A 207 -21.04 2.13 10.95
N ILE A 208 -20.23 2.01 9.89
CA ILE A 208 -18.77 1.94 9.94
C ILE A 208 -18.26 3.20 10.65
N SER A 209 -17.65 3.02 11.82
CA SER A 209 -17.08 4.11 12.61
C SER A 209 -16.00 4.84 11.81
N VAL A 210 -16.27 6.11 11.46
CA VAL A 210 -15.36 7.03 10.74
C VAL A 210 -14.37 7.67 11.72
N LEU A 211 -13.65 6.85 12.49
CA LEU A 211 -12.63 7.33 13.42
C LEU A 211 -11.27 6.72 13.04
N ASN A 212 -10.63 7.41 12.08
CA ASN A 212 -9.18 7.59 11.85
C ASN A 212 -8.82 7.75 10.37
N ASP A 213 -9.65 8.43 9.57
CA ASP A 213 -9.22 8.87 8.24
C ASP A 213 -8.47 10.19 8.35
N SER A 214 -7.16 10.15 8.11
CA SER A 214 -6.38 11.34 7.75
C SER A 214 -7.08 12.09 6.62
N PRO A 215 -7.11 13.44 6.61
CA PRO A 215 -7.67 14.23 5.51
C PRO A 215 -7.16 13.79 4.13
N LYS A 216 -5.90 13.34 4.05
CA LYS A 216 -5.30 12.76 2.84
C LYS A 216 -5.90 11.41 2.44
N LEU A 217 -6.24 10.54 3.40
CA LEU A 217 -6.92 9.26 3.11
C LEU A 217 -8.31 9.50 2.53
N ARG A 218 -9.01 10.54 2.99
CA ARG A 218 -10.29 10.97 2.41
C ARG A 218 -10.12 11.51 1.00
N GLU A 219 -9.10 12.35 0.77
CA GLU A 219 -8.78 12.85 -0.58
C GLU A 219 -8.39 11.71 -1.52
N ASN A 220 -7.60 10.73 -1.06
CA ASN A 220 -7.23 9.55 -1.83
C ASN A 220 -8.41 8.61 -2.10
N ARG A 221 -9.40 8.51 -1.20
CA ARG A 221 -10.69 7.84 -1.52
C ARG A 221 -11.43 8.58 -2.63
N GLN A 222 -11.46 9.91 -2.60
CA GLN A 222 -12.08 10.70 -3.66
C GLN A 222 -11.35 10.55 -5.00
N ARG A 223 -10.02 10.63 -5.01
CA ARG A 223 -9.20 10.39 -6.22
C ARG A 223 -9.45 8.99 -6.78
N ARG A 224 -9.52 7.96 -5.92
CA ARG A 224 -9.90 6.59 -6.30
C ARG A 224 -11.28 6.54 -6.96
N HIS A 225 -12.28 7.18 -6.36
CA HIS A 225 -13.63 7.15 -6.92
C HIS A 225 -13.69 7.80 -8.31
N ILE A 226 -12.97 8.92 -8.51
CA ILE A 226 -12.87 9.59 -9.80
C ILE A 226 -12.15 8.69 -10.82
N GLN A 227 -11.07 8.03 -10.41
CA GLN A 227 -10.30 7.15 -11.29
C GLN A 227 -11.09 5.91 -11.71
N ASP A 228 -11.87 5.31 -10.82
CA ASP A 228 -12.78 4.21 -11.13
C ASP A 228 -13.84 4.63 -12.16
N GLN A 229 -14.40 5.84 -11.98
CA GLN A 229 -15.34 6.43 -12.94
C GLN A 229 -14.68 6.63 -14.31
N ASP A 230 -13.45 7.15 -14.36
CA ASP A 230 -12.71 7.35 -15.62
C ASP A 230 -12.38 6.03 -16.33
N ASN A 231 -12.05 4.98 -15.57
CA ASN A 231 -11.82 3.64 -16.11
C ASN A 231 -13.11 3.04 -16.69
N GLN A 232 -14.23 3.23 -16.00
CA GLN A 232 -15.53 2.76 -16.45
C GLN A 232 -16.01 3.51 -17.70
N ILE A 233 -15.78 4.82 -17.77
CA ILE A 233 -16.03 5.63 -18.97
C ILE A 233 -15.17 5.14 -20.14
N ARG A 234 -13.89 4.85 -19.91
CA ARG A 234 -13.00 4.33 -20.96
C ARG A 234 -13.49 2.99 -21.51
N LYS A 235 -13.90 2.08 -20.63
CA LYS A 235 -14.46 0.78 -21.01
C LYS A 235 -15.75 0.93 -21.82
N LEU A 236 -16.66 1.79 -21.39
CA LEU A 236 -17.91 2.05 -22.13
C LEU A 236 -17.63 2.67 -23.51
N LYS A 237 -16.61 3.55 -23.62
CA LYS A 237 -16.18 4.11 -24.90
C LYS A 237 -15.61 3.05 -25.85
N SER A 238 -14.84 2.09 -25.36
CA SER A 238 -14.35 1.00 -26.20
C SER A 238 -15.49 0.09 -26.67
N GLU A 239 -16.41 -0.28 -25.77
CA GLU A 239 -17.60 -1.08 -26.11
C GLU A 239 -18.48 -0.36 -27.15
N LEU A 240 -18.65 0.95 -27.02
CA LEU A 240 -19.39 1.77 -27.99
C LEU A 240 -18.70 1.78 -29.37
N ASN A 241 -17.37 1.92 -29.41
CA ASN A 241 -16.62 1.89 -30.66
C ASN A 241 -16.72 0.52 -31.35
N GLU A 242 -16.67 -0.57 -30.60
CA GLU A 242 -16.85 -1.93 -31.13
C GLU A 242 -18.25 -2.11 -31.72
N MET A 243 -19.31 -1.73 -30.99
CA MET A 243 -20.69 -1.80 -31.51
C MET A 243 -20.91 -0.90 -32.73
N THR A 244 -20.29 0.27 -32.77
CA THR A 244 -20.38 1.18 -33.93
C THR A 244 -19.72 0.54 -35.15
N HIS A 245 -18.55 -0.07 -34.98
CA HIS A 245 -17.87 -0.80 -36.04
C HIS A 245 -18.70 -2.01 -36.53
N GLU A 246 -19.32 -2.78 -35.63
CA GLU A 246 -20.23 -3.87 -36.00
C GLU A 246 -21.46 -3.37 -36.78
N TYR A 247 -22.07 -2.26 -36.35
CA TYR A 247 -23.20 -1.65 -37.04
C TYR A 247 -22.83 -1.19 -38.45
N ASP A 248 -21.66 -0.55 -38.62
CA ASP A 248 -21.18 -0.11 -39.93
C ASP A 248 -20.90 -1.31 -40.86
N GLN A 249 -20.35 -2.40 -40.34
CA GLN A 249 -20.16 -3.65 -41.09
C GLN A 249 -21.51 -4.27 -41.53
N MET A 250 -22.53 -4.26 -40.66
CA MET A 250 -23.88 -4.72 -41.01
C MET A 250 -24.57 -3.83 -42.05
N ARG A 251 -24.26 -2.53 -42.06
CA ARG A 251 -24.79 -1.58 -43.04
C ARG A 251 -24.17 -1.77 -44.43
N ILE A 252 -22.88 -2.09 -44.49
CA ILE A 252 -22.14 -2.35 -45.74
C ILE A 252 -22.52 -3.72 -46.34
N SER A 253 -22.90 -4.69 -45.50
CA SER A 253 -23.21 -6.08 -45.92
C SER A 253 -24.67 -6.33 -46.31
N LYS A 254 -25.56 -5.33 -46.28
CA LYS A 254 -26.90 -5.45 -46.87
C LYS A 254 -26.81 -5.25 -48.39
N PRO A 255 -27.09 -6.27 -49.21
CA PRO A 255 -27.25 -6.06 -50.64
C PRO A 255 -28.58 -5.33 -50.87
N ASN A 256 -28.59 -4.41 -51.85
CA ASN A 256 -29.81 -3.87 -52.44
C ASN A 256 -30.70 -4.99 -52.99
#